data_AF-A0A4P7CQJ7-F1
#
_entry.id   AF-A0A4P7CQJ7-F1
#
_cell.length_a   1.000
_cell.length_b   1.000
_cell.length_c   1.000
_cell.angle_alpha   90.00
_cell.angle_beta   90.00
_cell.angle_gamma   90.00
#
_symmetry.space_group_name_H-M   'P 1'
#
loop_
_entity.id
_entity.type
_entity.pdbx_description
1 polymer ?
#
loop_
_entity_poly.entity_id
_entity_poly.type
_entity_poly.pdbx_seq_one_letter_code
_entity_poly.pdbx_strand_id
1 'polypeptide(L)'
;MSVRRIVVRQSGVHGKGVFAAGAIEAGERLIEYKGERISWKEALRRHPHNPDEPNHTFYFALDDGDVIDGKVSGNSARWINHSCAPNCEAEEIDGHVYIHALRDIAEGEELFYDYGLVIDAKQTKKLKREYECRCGARKCRGTMLAPPEEGKGGKAKKGKKKK
;
A
#
# COMPACT_ATOMS: atom_id res chain seq x y z
N MET A 1 29.15 7.77 4.15
CA MET A 1 27.90 7.86 4.95
C MET A 1 26.75 7.92 3.94
N SER A 2 25.93 6.87 3.84
CA SER A 2 24.76 6.92 2.95
C SER A 2 23.77 7.94 3.51
N VAL A 3 23.53 9.02 2.77
CA VAL A 3 22.56 10.05 3.17
C VAL A 3 21.18 9.42 3.12
N ARG A 4 20.40 9.56 4.21
CA ARG A 4 19.00 9.09 4.21
C ARG A 4 18.24 9.81 3.10
N ARG A 5 17.80 9.08 2.07
CA ARG A 5 17.08 9.61 0.90
C ARG A 5 15.62 9.94 1.18
N ILE A 6 15.08 9.42 2.28
CA ILE A 6 13.68 9.58 2.68
C ILE A 6 13.55 9.86 4.18
N VAL A 7 12.47 10.53 4.57
CA VAL A 7 12.17 10.89 5.96
C VAL A 7 10.67 10.80 6.24
N VAL A 8 10.30 10.40 7.47
CA VAL A 8 8.90 10.35 7.90
C VAL A 8 8.50 11.69 8.53
N ARG A 9 7.37 12.25 8.11
CA ARG A 9 6.80 13.50 8.66
C ARG A 9 5.28 13.36 8.80
N GLN A 10 4.61 14.37 9.35
CA GLN A 10 3.14 14.45 9.30
C GLN A 10 2.70 14.68 7.86
N SER A 11 1.69 13.94 7.41
CA SER A 11 1.11 14.05 6.07
C SER A 11 -0.13 14.94 6.09
N GLY A 12 -0.33 15.70 5.02
CA GLY A 12 -1.58 16.40 4.78
C GLY A 12 -2.72 15.47 4.35
N VAL A 13 -2.41 14.22 3.96
CA VAL A 13 -3.37 13.22 3.49
C VAL A 13 -3.90 12.38 4.66
N HIS A 14 -3.00 11.74 5.40
CA HIS A 14 -3.38 10.87 6.51
C HIS A 14 -2.21 10.63 7.46
N GLY A 15 -2.36 10.98 8.74
CA GLY A 15 -1.39 10.68 9.79
C GLY A 15 0.05 11.02 9.42
N LYS A 16 0.88 9.99 9.21
CA LYS A 16 2.27 10.14 8.77
C LYS A 16 2.41 9.88 7.27
N GLY A 17 3.39 10.53 6.67
CA GLY A 17 3.82 10.33 5.29
C GLY A 17 5.32 10.10 5.21
N VAL A 18 5.80 9.60 4.07
CA VAL A 18 7.22 9.53 3.74
C VAL A 18 7.53 10.56 2.68
N PHE A 19 8.61 11.31 2.88
CA PHE A 19 8.99 12.44 2.04
C PHE A 19 10.41 12.23 1.51
N ALA A 20 10.65 12.72 0.30
CA ALA A 20 11.98 12.83 -0.26
C ALA A 20 12.85 13.76 0.60
N ALA A 21 14.00 13.26 1.07
CA ALA A 21 14.99 14.06 1.81
C ALA A 21 16.09 14.63 0.90
N GLY A 22 15.97 14.41 -0.41
CA GLY A 22 16.79 14.95 -1.48
C GLY A 22 16.15 14.58 -2.83
N ALA A 23 16.69 15.10 -3.94
CA ALA A 23 16.19 14.74 -5.28
C ALA A 23 16.38 13.24 -5.56
N ILE A 24 15.34 12.58 -6.05
CA ILE A 24 15.25 11.15 -6.38
C ILE A 24 15.01 11.03 -7.89
N GLU A 25 15.72 10.12 -8.55
CA GLU A 25 15.61 9.91 -10.00
C GLU A 25 14.52 8.89 -10.33
N ALA A 26 13.91 9.01 -11.51
CA ALA A 26 12.98 8.01 -12.04
C ALA A 26 13.63 6.60 -12.06
N GLY A 27 12.88 5.58 -11.64
CA GLY A 27 13.33 4.19 -11.53
C GLY A 27 14.15 3.87 -10.28
N GLU A 28 14.56 4.87 -9.49
CA GLU A 28 15.35 4.64 -8.27
C GLU A 28 14.57 3.79 -7.26
N ARG A 29 15.20 2.73 -6.76
CA ARG A 29 14.67 1.89 -5.68
C ARG A 29 14.87 2.58 -4.33
N LEU A 30 13.79 2.93 -3.65
CA LEU A 30 13.81 3.79 -2.48
C LEU A 30 13.89 3.00 -1.18
N ILE A 31 13.00 2.02 -1.02
CA ILE A 31 12.88 1.25 0.21
C ILE A 31 12.16 -0.08 -0.05
N GLU A 32 12.55 -1.12 0.68
CA GLU A 32 11.79 -2.38 0.77
C GLU A 32 10.64 -2.24 1.78
N TYR A 33 9.46 -2.75 1.48
CA TYR A 33 8.36 -2.83 2.45
C TYR A 33 8.59 -4.01 3.40
N LYS A 34 9.08 -3.71 4.62
CA LYS A 34 9.39 -4.74 5.62
C LYS A 34 8.24 -4.97 6.59
N GLY A 35 8.17 -6.20 7.10
CA GLY A 35 7.24 -6.62 8.15
C GLY A 35 7.39 -8.12 8.43
N GLU A 36 6.54 -8.64 9.30
CA GLU A 36 6.44 -10.08 9.54
C GLU A 36 5.67 -10.76 8.40
N ARG A 37 6.22 -11.84 7.84
CA ARG A 37 5.52 -12.63 6.81
C ARG A 37 4.57 -13.62 7.47
N ILE A 38 3.28 -13.53 7.14
CA ILE A 38 2.21 -14.33 7.74
C ILE A 38 1.27 -14.85 6.65
N SER A 39 0.56 -15.94 6.95
CA SER A 39 -0.49 -16.44 6.06
C SER A 39 -1.70 -15.49 6.02
N TRP A 40 -2.48 -15.51 4.94
CA TRP A 40 -3.76 -14.79 4.85
C TRP A 40 -4.72 -15.08 6.03
N LYS A 41 -4.78 -16.33 6.50
CA LYS A 41 -5.63 -16.73 7.65
C LYS A 41 -5.21 -16.00 8.94
N GLU A 42 -3.91 -15.80 9.12
CA GLU A 42 -3.38 -15.09 10.28
C GLU A 42 -3.63 -13.58 10.17
N ALA A 43 -3.50 -13.00 8.97
CA ALA A 43 -3.85 -11.60 8.73
C ALA A 43 -5.32 -11.32 9.06
N LEU A 44 -6.24 -12.21 8.66
CA LEU A 44 -7.66 -12.13 9.03
C LEU A 44 -7.88 -12.26 10.54
N ARG A 45 -7.15 -13.15 11.22
CA ARG A 45 -7.25 -13.33 12.68
C ARG A 45 -6.80 -12.07 13.45
N ARG A 46 -5.78 -11.38 12.93
CA ARG A 46 -5.23 -10.14 13.50
C ARG A 46 -6.01 -8.88 13.10
N HIS A 47 -6.91 -8.98 12.14
CA HIS A 47 -7.72 -7.86 11.68
C HIS A 47 -8.98 -7.70 12.58
N PRO A 48 -9.32 -6.46 12.98
CA PRO A 48 -8.57 -5.22 12.74
C PRO A 48 -7.39 -5.05 13.69
N HIS A 49 -6.34 -4.36 13.25
CA HIS A 49 -5.23 -3.99 14.14
C HIS A 49 -5.65 -2.96 15.20
N ASN A 50 -6.57 -2.07 14.83
CA ASN A 50 -7.19 -1.07 15.69
C ASN A 50 -8.71 -1.15 15.47
N PRO A 51 -9.51 -1.55 16.48
CA PRO A 51 -10.97 -1.59 16.35
C PRO A 51 -11.62 -0.25 15.99
N ASP A 52 -11.00 0.88 16.38
CA ASP A 52 -11.50 2.22 16.06
C ASP A 52 -11.23 2.64 14.61
N GLU A 53 -10.23 2.01 13.98
CA GLU A 53 -9.84 2.25 12.58
C GLU A 53 -9.69 0.92 11.84
N PRO A 54 -10.77 0.15 11.66
CA PRO A 54 -10.66 -1.25 11.24
C PRO A 54 -10.02 -1.40 9.86
N ASN A 55 -10.21 -0.43 8.97
CA ASN A 55 -9.68 -0.45 7.60
C ASN A 55 -8.25 0.08 7.49
N HIS A 56 -7.67 0.60 8.57
CA HIS A 56 -6.30 1.06 8.61
C HIS A 56 -5.38 -0.13 8.94
N THR A 57 -4.81 -0.73 7.90
CA THR A 57 -3.92 -1.89 8.03
C THR A 57 -2.56 -1.62 7.38
N PHE A 58 -1.56 -2.39 7.77
CA PHE A 58 -0.23 -2.40 7.16
C PHE A 58 0.03 -3.72 6.43
N TYR A 59 -1.03 -4.33 5.90
CA TYR A 59 -0.93 -5.59 5.17
C TYR A 59 -0.57 -5.35 3.72
N PHE A 60 0.42 -6.09 3.24
CA PHE A 60 0.78 -6.16 1.82
C PHE A 60 0.63 -7.60 1.35
N ALA A 61 -0.30 -7.85 0.41
CA ALA A 61 -0.52 -9.19 -0.14
C ALA A 61 0.56 -9.51 -1.19
N LEU A 62 1.07 -10.73 -1.15
CA LEU A 62 2.08 -11.24 -2.08
C LEU A 62 1.47 -12.23 -3.08
N ASP A 63 2.14 -12.44 -4.21
CA ASP A 63 1.66 -13.30 -5.30
C ASP A 63 1.53 -14.79 -4.94
N ASP A 64 2.34 -15.23 -3.98
CA ASP A 64 2.31 -16.60 -3.44
C ASP A 64 1.16 -16.83 -2.44
N GLY A 65 0.46 -15.77 -2.04
CA GLY A 65 -0.68 -15.79 -1.13
C GLY A 65 -0.34 -15.51 0.34
N ASP A 66 0.93 -15.28 0.65
CA ASP A 66 1.33 -14.75 1.95
C ASP A 66 1.07 -13.24 2.04
N VAL A 67 1.19 -12.71 3.25
CA VAL A 67 0.96 -11.30 3.58
C VAL A 67 2.14 -10.80 4.41
N ILE A 68 2.65 -9.61 4.08
CA ILE A 68 3.55 -8.88 4.95
C ILE A 68 2.71 -8.04 5.92
N ASP A 69 2.87 -8.27 7.23
CA ASP A 69 2.33 -7.42 8.30
C ASP A 69 3.38 -6.37 8.69
N GLY A 70 3.28 -5.18 8.08
CA GLY A 70 4.15 -4.04 8.35
C GLY A 70 3.98 -3.43 9.75
N LYS A 71 2.98 -3.85 10.54
CA LYS A 71 2.83 -3.43 11.94
C LYS A 71 3.87 -4.08 12.83
N VAL A 72 4.25 -5.32 12.52
CA VAL A 72 5.20 -6.13 13.29
C VAL A 72 6.56 -6.10 12.59
N SER A 73 7.59 -5.59 13.28
CA SER A 73 8.97 -5.51 12.74
C SER A 73 9.10 -4.77 11.40
N GLY A 74 8.15 -3.90 11.07
CA GLY A 74 8.19 -3.12 9.84
C GLY A 74 9.07 -1.87 9.89
N ASN A 75 9.24 -1.23 8.74
CA ASN A 75 10.08 -0.03 8.59
C ASN A 75 9.25 1.19 8.17
N SER A 76 9.91 2.26 7.73
CA SER A 76 9.25 3.51 7.32
C SER A 76 8.31 3.37 6.12
N ALA A 77 8.45 2.33 5.29
CA ALA A 77 7.63 2.14 4.09
C ALA A 77 6.12 2.05 4.41
N ARG A 78 5.77 1.56 5.61
CA ARG A 78 4.37 1.46 6.07
C ARG A 78 3.64 2.81 6.16
N TRP A 79 4.38 3.91 6.17
CA TRP A 79 3.82 5.27 6.22
C TRP A 79 3.70 5.93 4.85
N ILE A 80 4.04 5.23 3.76
CA ILE A 80 3.84 5.77 2.41
C ILE A 80 2.34 5.73 2.12
N ASN A 81 1.78 6.88 1.77
CA ASN A 81 0.34 7.04 1.61
C ASN A 81 -0.15 6.63 0.21
N HIS A 82 -1.46 6.44 0.10
CA HIS A 82 -2.11 6.23 -1.18
C HIS A 82 -2.25 7.53 -1.98
N SER A 83 -2.02 7.46 -3.29
CA SER A 83 -2.50 8.47 -4.24
C SER A 83 -3.08 7.84 -5.51
N CYS A 84 -4.11 8.47 -6.06
CA CYS A 84 -4.65 8.14 -7.39
C CYS A 84 -3.79 8.71 -8.54
N ALA A 85 -2.84 9.59 -8.23
CA ALA A 85 -1.80 10.08 -9.15
C ALA A 85 -0.45 9.90 -8.45
N PRO A 86 0.03 8.66 -8.30
CA PRO A 86 1.22 8.35 -7.52
C PRO A 86 2.50 8.82 -8.23
N ASN A 87 3.56 9.01 -7.45
CA ASN A 87 4.93 9.24 -7.94
C ASN A 87 5.85 8.03 -7.68
N CYS A 88 5.35 6.99 -7.00
CA CYS A 88 6.03 5.73 -6.78
C CYS A 88 5.13 4.54 -7.15
N GLU A 89 5.76 3.38 -7.35
CA GLU A 89 5.09 2.09 -7.47
C GLU A 89 5.69 1.05 -6.52
N ALA A 90 4.95 -0.02 -6.28
CA ALA A 90 5.42 -1.17 -5.51
C ALA A 90 5.61 -2.36 -6.46
N GLU A 91 6.79 -2.96 -6.44
CA GLU A 91 7.18 -4.11 -7.26
C GLU A 91 7.53 -5.29 -6.37
N GLU A 92 6.97 -6.47 -6.64
CA GLU A 92 7.37 -7.72 -5.98
C GLU A 92 8.50 -8.40 -6.76
N ILE A 93 9.65 -8.58 -6.12
CA ILE A 93 10.83 -9.28 -6.66
C ILE A 93 11.24 -10.36 -5.67
N ASP A 94 11.22 -11.62 -6.10
CA ASP A 94 11.61 -12.79 -5.30
C ASP A 94 10.90 -12.87 -3.93
N GLY A 95 9.63 -12.47 -3.87
CA GLY A 95 8.82 -12.47 -2.64
C GLY A 95 9.06 -11.30 -1.70
N HIS A 96 9.84 -10.30 -2.12
CA HIS A 96 10.07 -9.03 -1.44
C HIS A 96 9.40 -7.88 -2.19
N VAL A 97 8.84 -6.91 -1.47
CA VAL A 97 8.19 -5.74 -2.07
C VAL A 97 9.12 -4.55 -1.98
N TYR A 98 9.40 -3.92 -3.12
CA TYR A 98 10.23 -2.73 -3.21
C TYR A 98 9.43 -1.55 -3.75
N ILE A 99 9.72 -0.37 -3.23
CA ILE A 99 9.12 0.89 -3.70
C ILE A 99 10.11 1.59 -4.63
N HIS A 100 9.65 1.92 -5.83
CA HIS A 100 10.42 2.58 -6.88
C HIS A 100 9.79 3.90 -7.28
N ALA A 101 10.61 4.87 -7.70
CA ALA A 101 10.12 6.13 -8.25
C ALA A 101 9.64 5.96 -9.70
N LEU A 102 8.46 6.49 -10.03
CA LEU A 102 7.89 6.48 -11.39
C LEU A 102 8.37 7.66 -12.26
N ARG A 103 8.88 8.69 -11.61
CA ARG A 103 9.39 9.94 -12.20
C ARG A 103 10.46 10.51 -11.28
N ASP A 104 11.14 11.56 -11.73
CA ASP A 104 11.97 12.36 -10.84
C ASP A 104 11.11 12.99 -9.74
N ILE A 105 11.59 12.96 -8.51
CA ILE A 105 10.93 13.49 -7.31
C ILE A 105 11.85 14.51 -6.65
N ALA A 106 11.36 15.73 -6.50
CA ALA A 106 12.09 16.81 -5.86
C ALA A 106 12.17 16.61 -4.34
N GLU A 107 13.19 17.20 -3.73
CA GLU A 107 13.31 17.23 -2.26
C GLU A 107 12.05 17.84 -1.63
N GLY A 108 11.56 17.20 -0.58
CA GLY A 108 10.38 17.64 0.16
C GLY A 108 9.05 17.18 -0.41
N GLU A 109 9.00 16.57 -1.61
CA GLU A 109 7.78 15.92 -2.09
C GLU A 109 7.44 14.69 -1.23
N GLU A 110 6.15 14.48 -0.96
CA GLU A 110 5.65 13.25 -0.33
C GLU A 110 5.61 12.11 -1.36
N LEU A 111 5.98 10.92 -0.92
CA LEU A 111 5.96 9.70 -1.73
C LEU A 111 4.58 9.05 -1.61
N PHE A 112 4.05 8.60 -2.75
CA PHE A 112 2.76 7.94 -2.83
C PHE A 112 2.78 6.81 -3.86
N TYR A 113 2.07 5.72 -3.59
CA TYR A 113 1.74 4.68 -4.58
C TYR A 113 0.24 4.37 -4.59
N ASP A 114 -0.28 3.73 -5.64
CA ASP A 114 -1.65 3.21 -5.61
C ASP A 114 -1.67 1.92 -4.78
N TYR A 115 -2.44 1.88 -3.70
CA TYR A 115 -2.52 0.70 -2.84
C TYR A 115 -3.14 -0.51 -3.52
N GLY A 116 -3.90 -0.30 -4.60
CA GLY A 116 -4.54 -1.40 -5.32
C GLY A 116 -5.46 -2.24 -4.43
N LEU A 117 -6.14 -1.64 -3.45
CA LEU A 117 -6.95 -2.39 -2.47
C LEU A 117 -8.12 -3.09 -3.17
N VAL A 118 -7.96 -4.40 -3.38
CA VAL A 118 -9.02 -5.28 -3.88
C VAL A 118 -9.72 -5.93 -2.70
N ILE A 119 -11.05 -5.87 -2.72
CA ILE A 119 -11.90 -6.51 -1.71
C ILE A 119 -12.93 -7.40 -2.39
N ASP A 120 -13.20 -8.57 -1.80
CA ASP A 120 -14.22 -9.52 -2.26
C ASP A 120 -15.60 -9.12 -1.74
N ALA A 121 -16.04 -7.91 -2.10
CA ALA A 121 -17.33 -7.35 -1.73
C ALA A 121 -17.81 -6.38 -2.80
N LYS A 122 -19.14 -6.30 -2.98
CA LYS A 122 -19.73 -5.29 -3.85
C LYS A 122 -19.35 -3.89 -3.33
N GLN A 123 -18.72 -3.08 -4.17
CA GLN A 123 -18.32 -1.72 -3.83
C GLN A 123 -19.53 -0.77 -3.77
N THR A 124 -20.30 -0.88 -2.70
CA THR A 124 -21.42 0.01 -2.41
C THR A 124 -20.93 1.42 -2.05
N LYS A 125 -21.82 2.42 -2.12
CA LYS A 125 -21.50 3.79 -1.68
C LYS A 125 -21.00 3.85 -0.23
N LYS A 126 -21.55 3.00 0.65
CA LYS A 126 -21.13 2.90 2.05
C LYS A 126 -19.68 2.42 2.15
N LEU A 127 -19.38 1.32 1.48
CA LEU A 127 -18.03 0.72 1.49
C LEU A 127 -16.98 1.66 0.89
N LYS A 128 -17.31 2.35 -0.21
CA LYS A 128 -16.41 3.38 -0.78
C LYS A 128 -16.11 4.53 0.19
N ARG A 129 -17.07 4.90 1.06
CA ARG A 129 -16.87 5.92 2.12
C ARG A 129 -15.99 5.38 3.26
N GLU A 130 -16.12 4.11 3.60
CA GLU A 130 -15.27 3.46 4.62
C GLU A 130 -13.79 3.37 4.17
N TYR A 131 -13.55 3.41 2.86
CA TYR A 131 -12.23 3.51 2.23
C TYR A 131 -12.10 4.82 1.45
N GLU A 132 -12.56 5.94 2.01
CA GLU A 132 -12.49 7.24 1.33
C GLU A 132 -11.04 7.62 0.97
N CYS A 133 -10.81 8.09 -0.25
CA CYS A 133 -9.50 8.58 -0.67
C CYS A 133 -9.43 10.10 -0.54
N ARG A 134 -8.40 10.59 0.16
CA ARG A 134 -8.15 12.02 0.42
C ARG A 134 -6.83 12.50 -0.21
N CYS A 135 -6.32 11.82 -1.23
CA CYS A 135 -5.00 12.10 -1.82
C CYS A 135 -4.87 13.47 -2.52
N GLY A 136 -5.97 14.18 -2.79
CA GLY A 136 -5.94 15.50 -3.44
C GLY A 136 -5.67 15.47 -4.96
N ALA A 137 -5.49 14.31 -5.58
CA ALA A 137 -5.26 14.22 -7.02
C ALA A 137 -6.45 14.77 -7.85
N ARG A 138 -6.17 15.49 -8.94
CA ARG A 138 -7.19 16.10 -9.82
C ARG A 138 -8.21 15.08 -10.36
N LYS A 139 -7.76 13.87 -10.66
CA LYS A 139 -8.58 12.73 -11.12
C LYS A 139 -8.69 11.66 -10.04
N CYS A 140 -8.88 12.06 -8.78
CA CYS A 140 -9.07 11.12 -7.67
C CYS A 140 -10.32 10.25 -7.89
N ARG A 141 -10.21 8.93 -7.66
CA ARG A 141 -11.35 8.00 -7.77
C ARG A 141 -12.30 8.04 -6.56
N GLY A 142 -11.99 8.85 -5.55
CA GLY A 142 -12.81 9.06 -4.34
C GLY A 142 -12.75 7.93 -3.32
N THR A 143 -12.05 6.83 -3.60
CA THR A 143 -11.87 5.70 -2.69
C THR A 143 -10.51 5.05 -2.88
N MET A 144 -9.93 4.47 -1.84
CA MET A 144 -8.69 3.69 -1.92
C MET A 144 -8.90 2.30 -2.51
N LEU A 145 -10.14 1.89 -2.75
CA LEU A 145 -10.45 0.61 -3.41
C LEU A 145 -10.12 0.66 -4.89
N ALA A 146 -9.43 -0.37 -5.38
CA ALA A 146 -9.17 -0.53 -6.81
C ALA A 146 -10.50 -0.60 -7.59
N PRO A 147 -10.57 -0.07 -8.82
CA PRO A 147 -11.73 -0.26 -9.67
C PRO A 147 -12.08 -1.76 -9.82
N PRO A 148 -13.36 -2.13 -9.89
CA PRO A 148 -13.72 -3.50 -10.27
C PRO A 148 -13.13 -3.80 -11.64
N GLU A 149 -12.40 -4.92 -11.77
CA GLU A 149 -11.87 -5.38 -13.05
C GLU A 149 -13.01 -5.58 -14.06
N GLU A 150 -13.07 -4.78 -15.13
CA GLU A 150 -13.96 -5.08 -16.26
C GLU A 150 -13.35 -6.23 -17.08
N GLY A 151 -13.90 -7.44 -16.95
CA GLY A 151 -13.74 -8.47 -17.98
C GLY A 151 -12.56 -9.44 -17.88
N LYS A 152 -11.93 -9.59 -16.71
CA LYS A 152 -11.14 -10.80 -16.40
C LYS A 152 -11.58 -11.36 -15.05
N GLY A 153 -12.36 -12.44 -15.10
CA GLY A 153 -12.76 -13.17 -13.90
C GLY A 153 -11.52 -13.51 -13.08
N GLY A 154 -11.37 -12.83 -11.94
CA GLY A 154 -10.37 -13.16 -10.95
C GLY A 154 -10.43 -14.65 -10.69
N LYS A 155 -9.38 -15.37 -11.05
CA LYS A 155 -9.25 -16.76 -10.65
C LYS A 155 -9.21 -16.76 -9.13
N ALA A 156 -10.34 -17.07 -8.52
CA ALA A 156 -10.39 -17.60 -7.18
C ALA A 156 -9.35 -18.74 -7.11
N LYS A 157 -8.19 -18.50 -6.49
CA LYS A 157 -7.31 -19.58 -6.05
C LYS A 157 -8.07 -20.28 -4.92
N LYS A 158 -8.98 -21.19 -5.31
CA LYS A 158 -9.67 -22.10 -4.40
C LYS A 158 -8.61 -22.85 -3.59
N GLY A 159 -8.58 -22.61 -2.28
CA GLY A 159 -7.88 -23.46 -1.35
C GLY A 159 -8.31 -24.91 -1.58
N LYS A 160 -7.39 -25.74 -2.05
CA LYS A 160 -7.60 -27.16 -2.31
C LYS A 160 -7.74 -27.85 -0.95
N LYS A 161 -8.97 -28.05 -0.47
CA LYS A 161 -9.28 -28.98 0.64
C LYS A 161 -8.79 -30.36 0.22
N LYS A 162 -7.68 -30.84 0.81
CA LYS A 162 -7.33 -32.26 0.76
C LYS A 162 -8.29 -33.00 1.70
N LYS A 163 -9.01 -33.96 1.13
CA LYS A 163 -9.79 -34.97 1.84
C LYS A 163 -8.84 -36.11 2.22
#